data_AF-X0U0J0-F1
#
_entry.id   AF-X0U0J0-F1
#
_cell.length_a   1.000
_cell.length_b   1.000
_cell.length_c   1.000
_cell.angle_alpha   90.00
_cell.angle_beta   90.00
_cell.angle_gamma   90.00
#
_symmetry.space_group_name_H-M   'P 1'
#
loop_
_entity.id
_entity.type
_entity.pdbx_description
1 polymer ?
#
loop_
_entity_poly.entity_id
_entity_poly.type
_entity_poly.pdbx_seq_one_letter_code
_entity_poly.pdbx_strand_id
1 'polypeptide(L)'
;MKIVYHPEYEQVYSSDPAAAAGRMESILKVVSPHYEVVAAEPAAHDDVSLVHSDEHIEYIQRHGLTYEIALLAAGGAIRAAELAIGGEPAFGLIRPPGHHASQNHCWGF
;
A
#
# COMPACT_ATOMS: atom_id res chain seq x y z
N MET A 1 13.80 -1.82 -13.51
CA MET A 1 12.99 -1.33 -12.39
C MET A 1 11.55 -1.68 -12.68
N LYS A 2 10.85 -2.29 -11.72
CA LYS A 2 9.41 -2.59 -11.81
C LYS A 2 8.58 -1.67 -10.92
N ILE A 3 7.34 -1.42 -11.31
CA ILE A 3 6.39 -0.62 -10.55
C ILE A 3 5.37 -1.57 -9.92
N VAL A 4 5.31 -1.62 -8.58
CA VAL A 4 4.29 -2.39 -7.88
C VAL A 4 3.04 -1.52 -7.70
N TYR A 5 1.91 -1.96 -8.22
CA TYR A 5 0.67 -1.18 -8.26
C TYR A 5 -0.59 -2.05 -8.16
N HIS A 6 -1.70 -1.46 -7.70
CA HIS A 6 -3.03 -2.07 -7.78
C HIS A 6 -4.08 -1.01 -8.15
N PRO A 7 -5.02 -1.28 -9.08
CA PRO A 7 -6.06 -0.31 -9.46
C PRO A 7 -6.94 0.16 -8.30
N GLU A 8 -7.09 -0.64 -7.24
CA GLU A 8 -7.87 -0.23 -6.06
C GLU A 8 -7.24 0.94 -5.30
N TYR A 9 -5.97 1.27 -5.56
CA TYR A 9 -5.36 2.49 -5.07
C TYR A 9 -5.98 3.78 -5.65
N GLU A 10 -6.91 3.69 -6.60
CA GLU A 10 -7.63 4.85 -7.15
C GLU A 10 -8.92 5.15 -6.36
N GLN A 11 -9.41 4.21 -5.54
CA GLN A 11 -10.63 4.39 -4.74
C GLN A 11 -10.46 5.49 -3.70
N VAL A 12 -11.52 6.23 -3.39
CA VAL A 12 -11.52 7.24 -2.31
C VAL A 12 -12.01 6.59 -1.02
N TYR A 13 -11.08 6.18 -0.16
CA TYR A 13 -11.38 5.46 1.10
C TYR A 13 -11.56 6.37 2.34
N SER A 14 -11.20 7.64 2.22
CA SER A 14 -11.25 8.63 3.30
C SER A 14 -11.39 10.03 2.72
N SER A 15 -11.71 11.00 3.57
CA SER A 15 -11.83 12.42 3.20
C SER A 15 -10.51 13.18 3.20
N ASP A 16 -9.40 12.55 3.60
CA ASP A 16 -8.09 13.19 3.67
C ASP A 16 -7.44 13.36 2.27
N PRO A 17 -6.48 14.29 2.12
CA PRO A 17 -5.83 14.54 0.84
C PRO A 17 -5.07 13.35 0.26
N ALA A 18 -4.51 12.45 1.07
CA ALA A 18 -3.84 11.27 0.53
C ALA A 18 -4.86 10.30 -0.08
N ALA A 19 -6.11 10.36 0.37
CA ALA A 19 -7.19 9.60 -0.22
C ALA A 19 -7.81 10.21 -1.50
N ALA A 20 -7.33 11.37 -1.95
CA ALA A 20 -7.89 12.06 -3.11
C ALA A 20 -7.63 11.32 -4.43
N ALA A 21 -8.67 11.26 -5.27
CA ALA A 21 -8.56 10.77 -6.65
C ALA A 21 -7.52 11.57 -7.46
N GLY A 22 -6.89 10.92 -8.45
CA GLY A 22 -5.87 11.49 -9.31
C GLY A 22 -4.45 11.44 -8.75
N ARG A 23 -4.25 11.18 -7.45
CA ARG A 23 -2.91 11.08 -6.84
C ARG A 23 -2.10 9.92 -7.41
N MET A 24 -2.73 8.76 -7.56
CA MET A 24 -2.05 7.55 -8.02
C MET A 24 -1.95 7.53 -9.55
N GLU A 25 -3.04 7.93 -10.20
CA GLU A 25 -3.22 7.98 -11.64
C GLU A 25 -2.23 8.95 -12.30
N SER A 26 -1.97 10.10 -11.66
CA SER A 26 -0.99 11.07 -12.17
C SER A 26 0.43 10.51 -12.18
N ILE A 27 0.82 9.74 -11.15
CA ILE A 27 2.13 9.09 -11.07
C ILE A 27 2.17 7.90 -12.04
N LEU A 28 1.15 7.04 -12.01
CA LEU A 28 1.04 5.84 -12.86
C LEU A 28 1.15 6.22 -14.34
N LYS A 29 0.46 7.28 -14.78
CA LYS A 29 0.51 7.80 -16.16
C LYS A 29 1.92 8.15 -16.61
N VAL A 30 2.76 8.64 -15.70
CA VAL A 30 4.14 9.03 -15.99
C VAL A 30 5.05 7.81 -16.01
N VAL A 31 4.89 6.85 -15.10
CA VAL A 31 5.84 5.73 -14.94
C VAL A 31 5.51 4.51 -15.80
N SER A 32 4.24 4.20 -16.06
CA SER A 32 3.82 2.97 -16.75
C SER A 32 4.27 2.85 -18.21
N PRO A 33 4.50 3.93 -19.00
CA PRO A 33 5.09 3.81 -20.33
C PRO A 33 6.57 3.40 -20.33
N HIS A 34 7.25 3.53 -19.18
CA HIS A 34 8.70 3.36 -19.07
C HIS A 34 9.11 2.09 -18.33
N TYR A 35 8.22 1.52 -17.51
CA TYR A 35 8.53 0.42 -16.62
C TYR A 35 7.40 -0.60 -16.60
N GLU A 36 7.76 -1.89 -16.45
CA GLU A 36 6.78 -2.96 -16.25
C GLU A 36 6.01 -2.73 -14.94
N VAL A 37 4.69 -2.77 -15.03
CA VAL A 37 3.80 -2.71 -13.87
C VAL A 37 3.46 -4.13 -13.43
N VAL A 38 3.72 -4.43 -12.17
CA VAL A 38 3.36 -5.70 -11.53
C VAL A 38 2.29 -5.46 -10.47
N ALA A 39 1.39 -6.42 -10.33
CA ALA A 39 0.30 -6.33 -9.37
C ALA A 39 0.83 -6.41 -7.93
N ALA A 40 0.28 -5.59 -7.04
CA ALA A 40 0.33 -5.82 -5.61
C ALA A 40 -0.74 -6.85 -5.22
N GLU A 41 -0.46 -7.60 -4.15
CA GLU A 41 -1.42 -8.49 -3.51
C GLU A 41 -1.59 -8.05 -2.05
N PRO A 42 -2.73 -8.35 -1.38
CA PRO A 42 -2.89 -8.06 0.03
C PRO A 42 -1.83 -8.77 0.88
N ALA A 43 -1.28 -8.08 1.88
CA ALA A 43 -0.41 -8.72 2.87
C ALA A 43 -1.18 -9.79 3.66
N ALA A 44 -0.51 -10.89 4.01
CA ALA A 44 -1.05 -11.85 4.94
C ALA A 44 -1.14 -11.25 6.35
N HIS A 45 -2.09 -11.72 7.15
CA HIS A 45 -2.24 -11.28 8.54
C HIS A 45 -0.94 -11.44 9.33
N ASP A 46 -0.27 -12.57 9.16
CA ASP A 46 0.99 -12.89 9.86
C ASP A 46 2.09 -11.88 9.52
N ASP A 47 2.17 -11.40 8.27
CA ASP A 47 3.16 -10.39 7.85
C ASP A 47 2.88 -9.04 8.52
N VAL A 48 1.61 -8.62 8.59
CA VAL A 48 1.21 -7.37 9.23
C VAL A 48 1.46 -7.43 10.75
N SER A 49 1.23 -8.60 11.34
CA SER A 49 1.42 -8.86 12.78
C SER A 49 2.88 -8.84 13.23
N LEU A 50 3.85 -8.86 12.29
CA LEU A 50 5.26 -8.67 12.61
C LEU A 50 5.56 -7.25 13.12
N VAL A 51 4.75 -6.27 12.76
CA VAL A 51 5.00 -4.84 13.03
C VAL A 51 3.84 -4.10 13.69
N HIS A 52 2.62 -4.65 13.66
CA HIS A 52 1.45 -4.12 14.35
C HIS A 52 0.88 -5.14 15.35
N SER A 53 0.21 -4.67 16.41
CA SER A 53 -0.51 -5.57 17.32
C SER A 53 -1.81 -6.06 16.71
N ASP A 54 -2.22 -7.27 17.10
CA ASP A 54 -3.53 -7.84 16.75
C ASP A 54 -4.67 -6.88 17.11
N GLU A 55 -4.59 -6.23 18.28
CA GLU A 55 -5.57 -5.24 18.74
C GLU A 55 -5.70 -4.05 17.78
N HIS A 56 -4.57 -3.58 17.23
CA HIS A 56 -4.57 -2.49 16.26
C HIS A 56 -5.08 -2.97 14.89
N ILE A 57 -4.70 -4.16 14.45
CA ILE A 57 -5.18 -4.77 13.21
C ILE A 57 -6.70 -4.94 13.26
N GLU A 58 -7.24 -5.50 14.33
CA GLU A 58 -8.68 -5.66 14.56
C GLU A 58 -9.41 -4.32 14.64
N TYR A 59 -8.78 -3.29 15.20
CA TYR A 59 -9.34 -1.95 15.21
C TYR A 59 -9.49 -1.40 13.78
N ILE A 60 -8.42 -1.46 12.97
CA ILE A 60 -8.44 -0.97 11.59
C ILE A 60 -9.37 -1.81 10.71
N GLN A 61 -9.48 -3.12 10.95
CA GLN A 61 -10.40 -4.00 10.23
C GLN A 61 -11.87 -3.51 10.28
N ARG A 62 -12.27 -2.81 11.34
CA ARG A 62 -13.61 -2.21 11.46
C ARG A 62 -13.84 -1.03 10.51
N HIS A 63 -12.80 -0.54 9.84
CA HIS A 63 -12.85 0.54 8.86
C HIS A 63 -13.01 0.07 7.40
N GLY A 64 -13.42 -1.19 7.19
CA GLY A 64 -13.89 -1.69 5.89
C GLY A 64 -12.89 -1.43 4.75
N LEU A 65 -13.29 -0.61 3.78
CA LEU A 65 -12.46 -0.29 2.61
C LEU A 65 -11.05 0.21 2.96
N THR A 66 -10.90 0.99 4.03
CA THR A 66 -9.58 1.46 4.48
C THR A 66 -8.67 0.30 4.84
N TYR A 67 -9.20 -0.73 5.52
CA TYR A 67 -8.44 -1.93 5.86
C TYR A 67 -8.03 -2.72 4.61
N GLU A 68 -8.99 -2.94 3.69
CA GLU A 68 -8.73 -3.69 2.46
C GLU A 68 -7.61 -3.04 1.63
N ILE A 69 -7.66 -1.72 1.46
CA ILE A 69 -6.64 -0.99 0.70
C ILE A 69 -5.32 -0.90 1.48
N ALA A 70 -5.35 -0.79 2.82
CA ALA A 70 -4.14 -0.81 3.65
C ALA A 70 -3.41 -2.16 3.55
N LEU A 71 -4.13 -3.28 3.51
CA LEU A 71 -3.53 -4.60 3.28
C LEU A 71 -2.87 -4.69 1.91
N LEU A 72 -3.52 -4.16 0.86
CA LEU A 72 -2.90 -4.07 -0.47
C LEU A 72 -1.62 -3.23 -0.45
N ALA A 73 -1.63 -2.08 0.22
CA ALA A 73 -0.46 -1.22 0.32
C ALA A 73 0.71 -1.92 1.02
N ALA A 74 0.43 -2.60 2.14
CA ALA A 74 1.42 -3.37 2.87
C ALA A 74 1.98 -4.51 2.01
N GLY A 75 1.13 -5.28 1.33
CA GLY A 75 1.59 -6.36 0.46
C GLY A 75 2.31 -5.85 -0.78
N GLY A 76 1.95 -4.67 -1.30
CA GLY A 76 2.70 -3.98 -2.34
C GLY A 76 4.10 -3.55 -1.88
N ALA A 77 4.24 -3.11 -0.63
CA ALA A 77 5.55 -2.81 -0.03
C ALA A 77 6.41 -4.07 0.11
N ILE A 78 5.83 -5.17 0.60
CA ILE A 78 6.49 -6.49 0.70
C ILE A 78 6.93 -6.93 -0.69
N ARG A 79 6.05 -6.88 -1.69
CA ARG A 79 6.36 -7.28 -3.07
C ARG A 79 7.50 -6.46 -3.67
N ALA A 80 7.54 -5.16 -3.41
CA ALA A 80 8.64 -4.30 -3.85
C ALA A 80 9.97 -4.70 -3.16
N ALA A 81 9.94 -5.03 -1.87
CA ALA A 81 11.10 -5.50 -1.13
C ALA A 81 11.61 -6.86 -1.66
N GLU A 82 10.72 -7.81 -1.94
CA GLU A 82 11.06 -9.11 -2.52
C GLU A 82 11.75 -8.97 -3.88
N LEU A 83 11.22 -8.13 -4.76
CA LEU A 83 11.82 -7.84 -6.07
C LEU A 83 13.23 -7.28 -5.91
N ALA A 84 13.40 -6.31 -5.00
CA ALA A 84 14.68 -5.70 -4.72
C ALA A 84 15.70 -6.71 -4.18
N ILE A 85 15.29 -7.59 -3.26
CA ILE A 85 16.12 -8.70 -2.76
C ILE A 85 16.51 -9.65 -3.90
N GLY A 86 15.60 -9.90 -4.85
CA GLY A 86 15.84 -10.69 -6.05
C GLY A 86 16.73 -10.02 -7.11
N GLY A 87 17.23 -8.81 -6.85
CA GLY A 87 18.10 -8.06 -7.77
C GLY A 87 17.36 -7.20 -8.81
N GLU A 88 16.04 -7.07 -8.71
CA GLU A 88 15.23 -6.18 -9.55
C GLU A 88 14.87 -4.91 -8.76
N PRO A 89 15.42 -3.73 -9.10
CA PRO A 89 14.99 -2.48 -8.50
C PRO A 89 13.47 -2.31 -8.60
N ALA A 90 12.82 -1.90 -7.52
CA ALA A 90 11.36 -1.77 -7.50
C ALA A 90 10.92 -0.43 -6.91
N PHE A 91 9.83 0.10 -7.44
CA PHE A 91 9.13 1.25 -6.88
C PHE A 91 7.73 0.81 -6.45
N GLY A 92 7.47 0.82 -5.15
CA GLY A 92 6.14 0.63 -4.58
C GLY A 92 5.29 1.87 -4.79
N LEU A 93 4.48 1.89 -5.85
CA LEU A 93 3.47 2.92 -6.07
C LEU A 93 2.20 2.52 -5.31
N ILE A 94 2.27 2.63 -3.98
CA ILE A 94 1.29 2.10 -3.04
C ILE A 94 0.53 3.20 -2.30
N ARG A 95 -0.67 2.87 -1.83
CA ARG A 95 -1.57 3.77 -1.08
C ARG A 95 -2.56 2.93 -0.26
N PRO A 96 -2.91 3.29 1.00
CA PRO A 96 -2.49 4.46 1.79
C PRO A 96 -0.97 4.52 2.10
N PRO A 97 -0.43 5.69 2.48
CA PRO A 97 0.94 5.79 2.99
C PRO A 97 1.07 5.09 4.36
N GLY A 98 2.29 4.69 4.74
CA GLY A 98 2.52 3.91 5.97
C GLY A 98 3.47 4.52 7.01
N HIS A 99 4.23 5.58 6.68
CA HIS A 99 5.34 6.06 7.53
C HIS A 99 4.93 6.66 8.89
N HIS A 100 3.64 6.90 9.11
CA HIS A 100 3.07 7.40 10.36
C HIS A 100 2.31 6.31 11.14
N ALA A 101 2.24 5.09 10.62
CA ALA A 101 1.73 3.95 11.36
C ALA A 101 2.81 3.48 12.35
N SER A 102 2.39 3.30 13.60
CA SER A 102 3.19 2.69 14.67
C SER A 102 2.55 1.36 15.07
N GLN A 103 3.22 0.61 15.95
CA GLN A 103 2.77 -0.73 16.33
C GLN A 103 1.29 -0.78 16.79
N ASN A 104 0.85 0.22 17.56
CA ASN A 104 -0.48 0.24 18.17
C ASN A 104 -1.29 1.52 17.86
N HIS A 105 -0.83 2.36 16.93
CA HIS A 105 -1.44 3.67 16.66
C HIS A 105 -1.16 4.14 15.23
N CYS A 106 -2.05 4.95 14.67
CA CYS A 106 -1.92 5.52 13.33
C CYS A 106 -2.35 6.99 13.32
N TRP A 107 -1.69 7.82 12.52
CA TRP A 107 -2.05 9.21 12.26
C TRP A 107 -1.54 9.63 10.89
N GLY A 108 -1.91 10.83 10.44
CA GLY A 108 -1.30 11.43 9.24
C GLY A 108 -1.63 10.67 7.95
N PHE A 109 -2.92 10.70 7.59
CA PHE A 109 -3.55 10.04 6.45
C PHE A 109 -3.84 8.56 6.70
#